data_AF-A0A7G2JX94-F1
#
_entry.id   AF-A0A7G2JX94-F1
#
_cell.length_a   1.000
_cell.length_b   1.000
_cell.length_c   1.000
_cell.angle_alpha   90.00
_cell.angle_beta   90.00
_cell.angle_gamma   90.00
#
_symmetry.space_group_name_H-M   'P 1'
#
loop_
_entity.id
_entity.type
_entity.pdbx_description
1 polymer ?
#
loop_
_entity_poly.entity_id
_entity_poly.type
_entity_poly.pdbx_seq_one_letter_code
_entity_poly.pdbx_strand_id
1 'polypeptide(L)'
;MATLINNEPWFVAKDVCDAIGIDNNRKALLALDEDEKGVTLSYTLGGQQEMNIISESGMYTLILRCRDAVKKGSIPHRFRKWVTAEVLPTIRKTGKYESKTSVNDRTGLRNAVNMLVSRKGLIYSDAYHLIHQRFNVESIEDLTLEQLPEAVEYVHKIILEGELITDPE
;
A
#
# COMPACT_ATOMS: atom_id res chain seq x y z
N MET A 1 -8.26 18.56 -0.79
CA MET A 1 -7.16 18.87 0.15
C MET A 1 -7.28 17.99 1.39
N ALA A 2 -6.16 17.68 2.05
CA ALA A 2 -6.12 16.96 3.31
C ALA A 2 -5.25 17.72 4.33
N THR A 3 -5.58 17.60 5.62
CA THR A 3 -4.81 18.14 6.75
C THR A 3 -4.53 17.03 7.75
N LEU A 4 -3.53 17.21 8.61
CA LEU A 4 -3.19 16.25 9.67
C LEU A 4 -3.68 16.79 11.01
N ILE A 5 -4.48 15.99 11.72
CA ILE A 5 -4.92 16.27 13.08
C ILE A 5 -4.58 15.05 13.92
N ASN A 6 -3.81 15.25 15.00
CA ASN A 6 -3.30 14.15 15.84
C ASN A 6 -2.56 13.06 15.04
N ASN A 7 -1.81 13.47 14.01
CA ASN A 7 -1.11 12.57 13.09
C ASN A 7 -2.01 11.67 12.22
N GLU A 8 -3.32 11.91 12.22
CA GLU A 8 -4.29 11.22 11.37
C GLU A 8 -4.72 12.12 10.21
N PRO A 9 -5.00 11.57 9.02
CA PRO A 9 -5.46 12.34 7.89
C PRO A 9 -6.93 12.74 8.03
N TRP A 10 -7.20 14.01 7.73
CA TRP A 10 -8.53 14.59 7.64
C TRP A 10 -8.74 15.20 6.26
N PHE A 11 -9.91 14.98 5.68
CA PHE A 11 -10.23 15.32 4.29
C PHE A 11 -11.30 16.40 4.24
N VAL A 12 -11.18 17.33 3.30
CA VAL A 12 -12.26 18.30 3.04
C VAL A 12 -13.51 17.54 2.59
N ALA A 13 -14.60 17.69 3.35
CA ALA A 13 -15.83 16.91 3.16
C ALA A 13 -16.45 17.11 1.77
N LYS A 14 -16.38 18.36 1.26
CA LYS A 14 -16.88 18.71 -0.08
C LYS A 14 -16.14 17.94 -1.16
N ASP A 15 -14.81 17.89 -1.09
CA ASP A 15 -13.98 17.21 -2.09
C ASP A 15 -14.29 15.71 -2.13
N VAL A 16 -14.47 15.09 -0.95
CA VAL A 16 -14.85 13.68 -0.85
C VAL A 16 -16.23 13.47 -1.47
N CYS A 17 -17.23 14.28 -1.11
CA CYS A 17 -18.60 14.16 -1.62
C CYS A 17 -18.65 14.32 -3.15
N ASP A 18 -17.93 15.32 -3.70
CA ASP A 18 -17.83 15.55 -5.14
C ASP A 18 -17.21 14.33 -5.84
N ALA A 19 -16.14 13.75 -5.27
CA ALA A 19 -15.47 12.57 -5.84
C ALA A 19 -16.36 11.32 -5.89
N ILE A 20 -17.31 11.18 -4.96
CA ILE A 20 -18.22 10.02 -4.90
C ILE A 20 -19.64 10.32 -5.39
N GLY A 21 -19.88 11.52 -5.94
CA GLY A 21 -21.16 11.91 -6.52
C GLY A 21 -22.28 12.09 -5.49
N ILE A 22 -21.94 12.59 -4.29
CA ILE A 22 -22.93 13.01 -3.28
C ILE A 22 -23.16 14.52 -3.40
N ASP A 23 -24.34 14.91 -3.86
CA ASP A 23 -24.67 16.33 -4.07
C ASP A 23 -24.99 17.09 -2.77
N ASN A 24 -25.53 16.39 -1.75
CA ASN A 24 -25.97 17.01 -0.51
C ASN A 24 -24.98 16.78 0.65
N ASN A 25 -23.96 17.63 0.69
CA ASN A 25 -22.89 17.56 1.70
C ASN A 25 -23.41 17.67 3.13
N ARG A 26 -24.41 18.52 3.39
CA ARG A 26 -24.99 18.65 4.75
C ARG A 26 -25.62 17.35 5.20
N LYS A 27 -26.37 16.68 4.32
CA LYS A 27 -26.97 15.37 4.63
C LYS A 27 -25.90 14.29 4.81
N ALA A 28 -24.80 14.36 4.05
CA ALA A 28 -23.67 13.46 4.22
C ALA A 28 -23.05 13.59 5.61
N LEU A 29 -22.79 14.82 6.06
CA LEU A 29 -22.21 15.10 7.38
C LEU A 29 -23.13 14.70 8.55
N LEU A 30 -24.45 14.78 8.39
CA LEU A 30 -25.40 14.30 9.40
C LEU A 30 -25.37 12.78 9.58
N ALA A 31 -24.81 12.04 8.62
CA ALA A 31 -24.71 10.60 8.67
C ALA A 31 -23.46 10.10 9.41
N LEU A 32 -22.59 11.03 9.83
CA LEU A 32 -21.32 10.78 10.50
C LEU A 32 -21.41 11.06 12.00
N ASP A 33 -20.66 10.28 12.77
CA ASP A 33 -20.51 10.48 14.21
C ASP A 33 -19.70 11.76 14.50
N GLU A 34 -19.75 12.24 15.75
CA GLU A 34 -19.12 13.52 16.12
C GLU A 34 -17.58 13.47 16.04
N ASP A 35 -16.96 12.30 16.20
CA ASP A 35 -15.52 12.09 16.03
C ASP A 35 -15.09 11.92 14.57
N GLU A 36 -16.06 11.75 13.66
CA GLU A 36 -15.80 11.56 12.23
C GLU A 36 -15.85 12.86 11.42
N LYS A 37 -16.22 13.98 12.04
CA LYS A 37 -16.42 15.28 11.38
C LYS A 37 -15.89 16.44 12.22
N GLY A 38 -15.53 17.52 11.54
CA GLY A 38 -15.00 18.72 12.19
C GLY A 38 -14.97 19.91 11.25
N VAL A 39 -14.42 21.01 11.75
CA VAL A 39 -14.25 22.26 10.99
C VAL A 39 -12.78 22.69 11.07
N THR A 40 -12.23 23.13 9.94
CA THR A 40 -10.89 23.71 9.87
C THR A 40 -10.92 25.06 9.16
N LEU A 41 -9.99 25.94 9.51
CA LEU A 41 -9.79 27.21 8.83
C LEU A 41 -8.83 27.01 7.66
N SER A 42 -9.24 27.43 6.47
CA SER A 42 -8.43 27.35 5.26
C SER A 42 -8.45 28.68 4.50
N TYR A 43 -7.33 29.05 3.90
CA TYR A 43 -7.27 30.21 3.02
C TYR A 43 -7.65 29.80 1.60
N THR A 44 -8.68 30.46 1.07
CA THR A 44 -9.19 30.29 -0.29
C THR A 44 -9.03 31.60 -1.07
N LEU A 45 -9.41 31.60 -2.35
CA LEU A 45 -9.48 32.84 -3.15
C LEU A 45 -10.43 33.89 -2.55
N GLY A 46 -11.40 33.47 -1.73
CA GLY A 46 -12.30 34.35 -0.99
C GLY A 46 -11.78 34.76 0.39
N GLY A 47 -10.50 34.51 0.69
CA GLY A 47 -9.92 34.72 2.01
C GLY A 47 -10.08 33.51 2.92
N GLN A 48 -10.00 33.76 4.24
CA GLN A 48 -10.08 32.72 5.26
C GLN A 48 -11.51 32.21 5.39
N GLN A 49 -11.70 30.91 5.23
CA GLN A 49 -13.00 30.24 5.26
C GLN A 49 -12.97 29.02 6.19
N GLU A 50 -14.10 28.78 6.86
CA GLU A 50 -14.34 27.55 7.60
C GLU A 50 -14.79 26.44 6.65
N MET A 51 -14.07 25.33 6.66
CA MET A 51 -14.31 24.18 5.80
C MET A 51 -14.64 22.96 6.66
N ASN A 52 -15.71 22.26 6.31
CA ASN A 52 -16.03 20.98 6.92
C ASN A 52 -14.98 19.94 6.49
N ILE A 53 -14.45 19.22 7.47
CA ILE A 53 -13.53 18.12 7.29
C ILE A 53 -14.09 16.83 7.89
N ILE A 54 -13.65 15.71 7.37
CA ILE A 54 -14.00 14.38 7.87
C ILE A 54 -12.74 13.54 8.10
N SER A 55 -12.78 12.68 9.11
CA SER A 55 -11.69 11.73 9.37
C SER A 55 -11.66 10.63 8.31
N GLU A 56 -10.63 9.78 8.34
CA GLU A 56 -10.57 8.57 7.53
C GLU A 56 -11.75 7.63 7.79
N SER A 57 -12.16 7.46 9.06
CA SER A 57 -13.37 6.69 9.40
C SER A 57 -14.62 7.27 8.75
N GLY A 58 -14.81 8.59 8.86
CA GLY A 58 -15.94 9.28 8.25
C GLY A 58 -15.96 9.14 6.72
N MET A 59 -14.78 9.22 6.09
CA MET A 59 -14.64 8.97 4.65
C MET A 59 -15.12 7.56 4.28
N TYR A 60 -14.70 6.53 5.01
CA TYR A 60 -15.17 5.16 4.77
C TYR A 60 -16.68 5.03 4.97
N THR A 61 -17.22 5.62 6.02
CA THR A 61 -18.67 5.66 6.28
C THR A 61 -19.43 6.24 5.08
N LEU A 62 -18.98 7.39 4.54
CA LEU A 62 -19.61 8.00 3.36
C LEU A 62 -19.51 7.13 2.11
N ILE A 63 -18.33 6.57 1.82
CA ILE A 63 -18.11 5.74 0.63
C ILE A 63 -18.96 4.47 0.67
N LEU A 64 -18.98 3.79 1.82
CA LEU A 64 -19.70 2.51 1.98
C LEU A 64 -21.22 2.69 1.99
N ARG A 65 -21.72 3.82 2.51
CA ARG A 65 -23.16 4.16 2.50
C ARG A 65 -23.63 4.79 1.19
N CYS A 66 -22.72 5.22 0.32
CA CYS A 66 -23.09 5.82 -0.95
C CYS A 66 -23.95 4.85 -1.77
N ARG A 67 -25.09 5.33 -2.30
CA ARG A 67 -25.99 4.53 -3.15
C ARG A 67 -25.26 3.92 -4.36
N ASP A 68 -24.25 4.63 -4.88
CA ASP A 68 -23.49 4.19 -6.04
C ASP A 68 -22.43 3.13 -5.66
N ALA A 69 -22.23 2.80 -4.38
CA ALA A 69 -21.30 1.74 -3.94
C ALA A 69 -21.69 0.33 -4.43
N VAL A 70 -22.95 0.16 -4.85
CA VAL A 70 -23.43 -1.07 -5.51
C VAL A 70 -23.49 -0.96 -7.04
N LYS A 71 -23.30 0.24 -7.61
CA LYS A 71 -23.30 0.48 -9.06
C LYS A 71 -21.95 0.13 -9.66
N LYS A 72 -21.88 -0.99 -10.39
CA LYS A 72 -20.65 -1.47 -11.03
C LYS A 72 -19.96 -0.36 -11.82
N GLY A 73 -18.66 -0.20 -11.58
CA GLY A 73 -17.81 0.77 -12.27
C GLY A 73 -17.78 2.17 -11.64
N SER A 74 -18.66 2.52 -10.70
CA SER A 74 -18.56 3.78 -9.96
C SER A 74 -17.31 3.82 -9.07
N ILE A 75 -16.86 5.03 -8.70
CA ILE A 75 -15.74 5.20 -7.76
C ILE A 75 -16.03 4.49 -6.42
N PRO A 76 -17.18 4.71 -5.75
CA PRO A 76 -17.51 4.02 -4.50
C PRO A 76 -17.58 2.50 -4.64
N HIS A 77 -18.10 2.00 -5.76
CA HIS A 77 -18.16 0.56 -5.99
C HIS A 77 -16.77 -0.06 -6.10
N ARG A 78 -15.85 0.57 -6.85
CA ARG A 78 -14.47 0.09 -6.98
C ARG A 78 -13.77 0.07 -5.63
N PHE A 79 -13.90 1.14 -4.85
CA PHE A 79 -13.33 1.21 -3.50
C PHE A 79 -13.92 0.12 -2.59
N ARG A 80 -15.25 0.02 -2.48
CA ARG A 80 -15.92 -1.02 -1.68
C ARG A 80 -15.45 -2.41 -2.09
N LYS A 81 -15.40 -2.70 -3.40
CA LYS A 81 -14.96 -4.01 -3.90
C LYS A 81 -13.50 -4.30 -3.58
N TRP A 82 -12.61 -3.33 -3.72
CA TRP A 82 -11.21 -3.48 -3.35
C TRP A 82 -11.07 -3.78 -1.85
N VAL A 83 -11.69 -2.96 -0.98
CA VAL A 83 -11.64 -3.18 0.47
C VAL A 83 -12.21 -4.55 0.86
N THR A 84 -13.39 -4.91 0.35
CA THR A 84 -14.12 -6.11 0.79
C THR A 84 -13.63 -7.42 0.15
N ALA A 85 -13.04 -7.37 -1.04
CA ALA A 85 -12.60 -8.56 -1.75
C ALA A 85 -11.08 -8.79 -1.72
N GLU A 86 -10.29 -7.75 -1.44
CA GLU A 86 -8.83 -7.81 -1.48
C GLU A 86 -8.23 -7.46 -0.11
N VAL A 87 -8.46 -6.24 0.39
CA VAL A 87 -7.81 -5.74 1.60
C VAL A 87 -8.21 -6.56 2.83
N LEU A 88 -9.50 -6.61 3.18
CA LEU A 88 -9.98 -7.29 4.38
C LEU A 88 -9.70 -8.80 4.35
N PRO A 89 -9.89 -9.52 3.23
CA PRO A 89 -9.50 -10.93 3.15
C PRO A 89 -8.00 -11.16 3.32
N THR A 90 -7.15 -10.26 2.82
CA THR A 90 -5.69 -10.37 2.96
C THR A 90 -5.28 -10.16 4.42
N ILE A 91 -5.79 -9.12 5.07
CA ILE A 91 -5.56 -8.88 6.50
C ILE A 91 -6.04 -10.07 7.34
N ARG A 92 -7.26 -10.58 7.09
CA ARG A 92 -7.79 -11.74 7.82
C ARG A 92 -6.91 -12.98 7.70
N LYS A 93 -6.32 -13.21 6.52
CA LYS A 93 -5.49 -14.41 6.24
C LYS A 93 -4.06 -14.27 6.75
N THR A 94 -3.48 -13.06 6.67
CA THR A 94 -2.04 -12.85 6.85
C THR A 94 -1.69 -11.97 8.05
N GLY A 95 -2.68 -11.33 8.67
CA GLY A 95 -2.51 -10.34 9.74
C GLY A 95 -2.16 -8.94 9.24
N LYS A 96 -1.89 -8.74 7.95
CA LYS A 96 -1.45 -7.45 7.38
C LYS A 96 -1.93 -7.24 5.94
N TYR A 97 -1.80 -6.01 5.45
CA TYR A 97 -1.97 -5.68 4.03
C TYR A 97 -0.75 -4.89 3.59
N GLU A 98 0.07 -5.48 2.73
CA GLU A 98 1.31 -4.88 2.26
C GLU A 98 1.23 -4.59 0.77
N SER A 99 1.70 -3.41 0.38
CA SER A 99 1.84 -3.07 -1.03
C SER A 99 2.93 -3.93 -1.67
N LYS A 100 2.62 -4.49 -2.84
CA LYS A 100 3.62 -5.20 -3.65
C LYS A 100 4.74 -4.24 -4.06
N THR A 101 5.97 -4.75 -4.14
CA THR A 101 7.12 -3.97 -4.59
C THR A 101 7.07 -3.73 -6.10
N SER A 102 7.41 -2.51 -6.52
CA SER A 102 7.49 -2.18 -7.94
C SER A 102 8.69 -2.87 -8.60
N VAL A 103 8.72 -2.83 -9.94
CA VAL A 103 9.87 -3.34 -10.70
C VAL A 103 11.14 -2.56 -10.36
N ASN A 104 11.02 -1.25 -10.12
CA ASN A 104 12.15 -0.38 -9.80
C ASN A 104 12.75 -0.72 -8.44
N ASP A 105 11.91 -0.97 -7.43
CA ASP A 105 12.34 -1.36 -6.08
C ASP A 105 13.19 -2.63 -6.13
N ARG A 106 12.83 -3.57 -7.01
CA ARG A 106 13.48 -4.89 -7.17
C ARG A 106 14.74 -4.88 -8.03
N THR A 107 15.16 -3.74 -8.57
CA THR A 107 16.32 -3.66 -9.48
C THR A 107 17.60 -4.22 -8.86
N GLY A 108 17.88 -3.87 -7.59
CA GLY A 108 19.05 -4.37 -6.87
C GLY A 108 19.05 -5.89 -6.73
N LEU A 109 17.91 -6.48 -6.39
CA LEU A 109 17.75 -7.93 -6.28
C LEU A 109 17.96 -8.63 -7.63
N ARG A 110 17.41 -8.08 -8.72
CA ARG A 110 17.61 -8.64 -10.06
C ARG A 110 19.08 -8.63 -10.46
N ASN A 111 19.81 -7.56 -10.15
CA ASN A 111 21.25 -7.48 -10.42
C ASN A 111 22.03 -8.51 -9.61
N ALA A 112 21.72 -8.67 -8.31
CA ALA A 112 22.35 -9.69 -7.47
C ALA A 112 22.10 -11.11 -8.01
N VAL A 113 20.87 -11.41 -8.43
CA VAL A 113 20.52 -12.70 -9.06
C VAL A 113 21.27 -12.91 -10.37
N ASN A 114 21.37 -11.89 -11.23
CA ASN A 114 22.16 -11.96 -12.46
C ASN A 114 23.63 -12.30 -12.17
N MET A 115 24.21 -11.70 -11.12
CA MET A 115 25.58 -12.00 -10.68
C MET A 115 25.71 -13.42 -10.14
N LEU A 116 24.74 -13.89 -9.34
CA LEU A 116 24.71 -15.25 -8.80
C LEU A 116 24.69 -16.29 -9.92
N VAL A 117 23.78 -16.13 -10.87
CA VAL A 117 23.66 -16.97 -12.08
C VAL A 117 24.98 -16.97 -12.87
N SER A 118 25.56 -15.80 -13.10
CA SER A 118 26.78 -15.66 -13.90
C SER A 118 28.02 -16.26 -13.22
N ARG A 119 28.17 -16.11 -11.90
CA ARG A 119 29.36 -16.57 -11.15
C ARG A 119 29.29 -18.04 -10.73
N LYS A 120 28.11 -18.53 -10.36
CA LYS A 120 27.92 -19.91 -9.85
C LYS A 120 27.34 -20.87 -10.90
N GLY A 121 26.95 -20.36 -12.08
CA GLY A 121 26.37 -21.18 -13.16
C GLY A 121 24.96 -21.72 -12.86
N LEU A 122 24.27 -21.13 -11.88
CA LEU A 122 22.90 -21.49 -11.53
C LEU A 122 21.93 -21.09 -12.65
N ILE A 123 20.86 -21.86 -12.84
CA ILE A 123 19.74 -21.40 -13.66
C ILE A 123 18.89 -20.39 -12.88
N TYR A 124 18.28 -19.44 -13.60
CA TYR A 124 17.48 -18.37 -12.98
C TYR A 124 16.34 -18.91 -12.09
N SER A 125 15.69 -20.01 -12.49
CA SER A 125 14.62 -20.61 -11.70
C SER A 125 15.10 -21.03 -10.32
N ASP A 126 16.29 -21.61 -10.23
CA ASP A 126 16.86 -22.12 -8.98
C ASP A 126 17.29 -20.95 -8.10
N ALA A 127 17.90 -19.92 -8.69
CA ALA A 127 18.26 -18.70 -7.97
C ALA A 127 17.03 -18.01 -7.35
N TYR A 128 15.92 -17.93 -8.08
CA TYR A 128 14.67 -17.41 -7.53
C TYR A 128 14.03 -18.36 -6.52
N HIS A 129 14.12 -19.67 -6.72
CA HIS A 129 13.62 -20.67 -5.77
C HIS A 129 14.26 -20.54 -4.39
N LEU A 130 15.58 -20.32 -4.34
CA LEU A 130 16.30 -20.05 -3.09
C LEU A 130 15.75 -18.83 -2.35
N ILE A 131 15.45 -17.75 -3.07
CA ILE A 131 14.88 -16.53 -2.49
C ILE A 131 13.45 -16.80 -1.99
N HIS A 132 12.61 -17.42 -2.81
CA HIS A 132 11.23 -17.76 -2.45
C HIS A 132 11.18 -18.59 -1.17
N GLN A 133 12.02 -19.62 -1.07
CA GLN A 133 12.13 -20.47 0.10
C GLN A 133 12.64 -19.70 1.33
N ARG A 134 13.68 -18.87 1.17
CA ARG A 134 14.29 -18.12 2.28
C ARG A 134 13.31 -17.11 2.90
N PHE A 135 12.53 -16.42 2.07
CA PHE A 135 11.62 -15.36 2.50
C PHE A 135 10.16 -15.82 2.65
N ASN A 136 9.88 -17.10 2.37
CA ASN A 136 8.55 -17.70 2.41
C ASN A 136 7.52 -16.91 1.56
N VAL A 137 7.90 -16.65 0.31
CA VAL A 137 7.07 -15.95 -0.69
C VAL A 137 6.87 -16.81 -1.93
N GLU A 138 5.72 -16.69 -2.60
CA GLU A 138 5.46 -17.41 -3.86
C GLU A 138 6.20 -16.77 -5.05
N SER A 139 6.37 -15.45 -5.01
CA SER A 139 7.07 -14.66 -6.02
C SER A 139 7.89 -13.54 -5.37
N ILE A 140 8.98 -13.12 -6.00
CA ILE A 140 9.73 -11.92 -5.59
C ILE A 140 8.89 -10.64 -5.57
N GLU A 141 7.72 -10.64 -6.23
CA GLU A 141 6.73 -9.54 -6.16
C GLU A 141 6.08 -9.38 -4.79
N ASP A 142 6.07 -10.46 -4.02
CA ASP A 142 5.47 -10.49 -2.69
C ASP A 142 6.50 -10.17 -1.59
N LEU A 143 7.76 -9.89 -1.97
CA LEU A 143 8.75 -9.32 -1.04
C LEU A 143 8.35 -7.90 -0.67
N THR A 144 8.43 -7.58 0.62
CA THR A 144 8.24 -6.23 1.13
C THR A 144 9.44 -5.35 0.84
N LEU A 145 9.28 -4.02 0.94
CA LEU A 145 10.39 -3.06 0.81
C LEU A 145 11.51 -3.31 1.84
N GLU A 146 11.17 -3.82 3.02
CA GLU A 146 12.11 -4.15 4.08
C GLU A 146 12.88 -5.45 3.78
N GLN A 147 12.20 -6.43 3.17
CA GLN A 147 12.82 -7.70 2.78
C GLN A 147 13.76 -7.57 1.58
N LEU A 148 13.63 -6.53 0.75
CA LEU A 148 14.45 -6.38 -0.46
C LEU A 148 15.95 -6.26 -0.16
N PRO A 149 16.42 -5.34 0.72
CA PRO A 149 17.82 -5.29 1.12
C PRO A 149 18.34 -6.62 1.68
N GLU A 150 17.54 -7.29 2.51
CA GLU A 150 17.90 -8.59 3.10
C GLU A 150 18.05 -9.68 2.02
N ALA A 151 17.17 -9.68 1.00
CA ALA A 151 17.24 -10.61 -0.11
C ALA A 151 18.47 -10.37 -1.00
N VAL A 152 18.84 -9.10 -1.22
CA VAL A 152 20.08 -8.75 -1.92
C VAL A 152 21.29 -9.27 -1.14
N GLU A 153 21.34 -9.00 0.17
CA GLU A 153 22.43 -9.46 1.04
C GLU A 153 22.54 -10.99 1.05
N TYR A 154 21.41 -11.69 1.15
CA TYR A 154 21.35 -13.16 1.09
C TYR A 154 21.95 -13.69 -0.21
N VAL A 155 21.56 -13.13 -1.36
CA VAL A 155 22.11 -13.53 -2.67
C VAL A 155 23.62 -13.25 -2.75
N HIS A 156 24.08 -12.10 -2.27
CA HIS A 156 25.51 -11.79 -2.23
C HIS A 156 26.30 -12.74 -1.33
N LYS A 157 25.76 -13.14 -0.18
CA LYS A 157 26.40 -14.14 0.69
C LYS A 157 26.60 -15.48 -0.03
N ILE A 158 25.61 -15.97 -0.77
CA ILE A 158 25.74 -17.21 -1.57
C ILE A 158 26.85 -17.08 -2.62
N ILE A 159 27.01 -15.91 -3.23
CA ILE A 159 28.09 -15.66 -4.19
C ILE A 159 29.46 -15.81 -3.49
N LEU A 160 29.62 -15.23 -2.31
CA LEU A 160 30.86 -15.22 -1.54
C LEU A 160 31.17 -16.57 -0.86
N GLU A 161 30.14 -17.28 -0.39
CA GLU A 161 30.25 -18.62 0.19
C GLU A 161 30.63 -19.62 -0.91
N GLY A 162 31.93 -19.88 -1.02
CA GLY A 162 32.57 -20.71 -2.03
C GLY A 162 33.99 -20.28 -2.41
N GLU A 163 34.49 -19.17 -1.86
CA GLU A 163 35.90 -18.73 -1.98
C GLU A 163 36.77 -19.09 -0.74
N LEU A 164 36.46 -20.17 -0.01
CA LEU A 164 37.42 -20.73 0.94
C LEU A 164 38.37 -21.68 0.19
N ILE A 165 39.42 -21.12 -0.42
CA ILE A 165 40.59 -21.89 -0.83
C ILE A 165 41.35 -22.26 0.44
N THR A 166 41.65 -23.55 0.54
CA THR A 166 42.32 -24.29 1.62
C THR A 166 43.62 -23.67 2.11
N ASP A 167 43.90 -23.88 3.40
CA ASP A 167 45.10 -23.42 4.13
C ASP A 167 46.43 -23.58 3.35
N PRO A 168 47.38 -22.63 3.49
CA PRO A 168 48.74 -22.82 3.02
C PRO A 168 49.52 -23.79 3.94
N GLU A 169 50.28 -24.70 3.31
CA GLU A 169 51.18 -25.69 3.92
C GLU A 169 52.22 -25.12 4.91
#